data_AF-A0A9P0EA54-F1
#
_entry.id   AF-A0A9P0EA54-F1
#
_cell.length_a   1.000
_cell.length_b   1.000
_cell.length_c   1.000
_cell.angle_alpha   90.00
_cell.angle_beta   90.00
_cell.angle_gamma   90.00
#
_symmetry.space_group_name_H-M   'P 1'
#
loop_
_entity.id
_entity.type
_entity.pdbx_description
1 polymer ?
#
loop_
_entity_poly.entity_id
_entity_poly.type
_entity_poly.pdbx_seq_one_letter_code
_entity_poly.pdbx_strand_id
1 'polypeptide(L)'
;MLRTLLLLAPLLLAWSCQAATAPSYTTRWDTIDIDQILKNDRILKKYIDCLMDRGKCSPDAQELKKVLPEAMQTECAKCTDAQKRLAGKNY
;
A
#
# COMPACT_ATOMS: atom_id res chain seq x y z
N MET A 1 -26.39 -25.75 -37.62
CA MET A 1 -26.45 -26.01 -36.17
C MET A 1 -25.07 -26.26 -35.55
N LEU A 2 -24.28 -27.26 -35.99
CA LEU A 2 -22.95 -27.57 -35.42
C LEU A 2 -21.81 -26.61 -35.82
N ARG A 3 -21.88 -26.03 -37.03
CA ARG A 3 -20.88 -25.06 -37.54
C ARG A 3 -20.90 -23.71 -36.82
N THR A 4 -22.07 -23.27 -36.36
CA THR A 4 -22.24 -22.03 -35.59
C THR A 4 -21.72 -22.16 -34.15
N LEU A 5 -21.71 -23.37 -33.58
CA LEU A 5 -21.13 -23.67 -32.26
C LEU A 5 -19.59 -23.58 -32.25
N LEU A 6 -18.94 -23.97 -33.35
CA LEU A 6 -17.48 -23.94 -33.49
C LEU A 6 -16.89 -22.51 -33.60
N LEU A 7 -17.69 -21.52 -34.02
CA LEU A 7 -17.26 -20.13 -34.16
C LEU A 7 -17.37 -19.32 -32.86
N LEU A 8 -18.08 -19.83 -31.85
CA LEU A 8 -18.25 -19.18 -30.53
C LEU A 8 -17.26 -19.67 -29.48
N ALA A 9 -16.56 -20.79 -29.74
CA ALA A 9 -15.58 -21.38 -28.84
C ALA A 9 -14.34 -20.50 -28.51
N PRO A 10 -13.80 -19.65 -29.42
CA PRO A 10 -12.65 -18.81 -29.10
C PRO A 10 -13.01 -17.58 -28.24
N LEU A 11 -14.28 -17.14 -28.29
CA LEU A 11 -14.76 -15.96 -27.55
C LEU A 11 -14.94 -16.24 -26.04
N LEU A 12 -15.14 -17.50 -25.66
CA LEU A 12 -15.26 -17.91 -24.25
C LEU A 12 -13.90 -18.08 -23.55
N LEU A 13 -12.82 -18.31 -24.30
CA LEU A 13 -11.46 -18.53 -23.77
C LEU A 13 -10.66 -17.23 -23.54
N ALA A 14 -11.09 -16.10 -24.13
CA ALA A 14 -10.43 -14.81 -23.96
C ALA A 14 -10.80 -14.08 -22.64
N TRP A 15 -11.74 -14.62 -21.86
CA TRP A 15 -12.29 -13.91 -20.70
C TRP A 15 -11.58 -14.19 -19.37
N SER A 16 -10.62 -15.13 -19.34
CA SER A 16 -10.07 -15.68 -18.09
C SER A 16 -8.80 -14.97 -17.56
N CYS A 17 -8.29 -13.94 -18.24
CA CYS A 17 -7.12 -13.19 -17.74
C CYS A 17 -7.54 -11.94 -16.95
N GLN A 18 -8.22 -12.12 -15.83
CA GLN A 18 -8.26 -11.08 -14.79
C GLN A 18 -7.03 -11.27 -13.92
N ALA A 19 -5.98 -10.47 -14.19
CA ALA A 19 -4.88 -10.31 -13.27
C ALA A 19 -5.45 -9.80 -11.94
N ALA A 20 -5.55 -10.69 -10.95
CA ALA A 20 -5.96 -10.30 -9.61
C ALA A 20 -4.91 -9.35 -9.05
N THR A 21 -5.22 -8.05 -9.02
CA THR A 21 -4.37 -7.07 -8.34
C THR A 21 -4.35 -7.45 -6.86
N ALA A 22 -3.19 -7.84 -6.34
CA ALA A 22 -3.05 -8.13 -4.93
C ALA A 22 -3.47 -6.89 -4.10
N PRO A 23 -4.19 -7.06 -2.98
CA PRO A 23 -4.64 -5.95 -2.17
C PRO A 23 -3.42 -5.19 -1.61
N SER A 24 -3.32 -3.89 -1.91
CA SER A 24 -2.27 -3.01 -1.42
C SER A 24 -2.80 -1.96 -0.46
N TYR A 25 -1.91 -1.35 0.33
CA TYR A 25 -2.22 -0.07 0.95
C TYR A 25 -2.43 1.00 -0.12
N THR A 26 -3.09 2.09 0.25
CA THR A 26 -3.32 3.20 -0.67
C THR A 26 -1.99 3.80 -1.15
N THR A 27 -1.94 4.19 -2.41
CA THR A 27 -0.77 4.76 -3.08
C THR A 27 -0.59 6.26 -2.84
N ARG A 28 -1.48 6.87 -2.04
CA ARG A 28 -1.50 8.33 -1.80
C ARG A 28 -0.17 8.88 -1.29
N TRP A 29 0.60 8.08 -0.57
CA TRP A 29 1.87 8.48 0.06
C TRP A 29 3.10 7.88 -0.62
N ASP A 30 2.97 7.27 -1.80
CA ASP A 30 4.10 6.67 -2.51
C ASP A 30 5.12 7.71 -3.00
N THR A 31 4.73 8.99 -3.02
CA THR A 31 5.55 10.13 -3.46
C THR A 31 5.94 11.07 -2.33
N ILE A 32 5.70 10.69 -1.07
CA ILE A 32 6.03 11.53 0.08
C ILE A 32 7.55 11.62 0.28
N ASP A 33 8.04 12.83 0.56
CA ASP A 33 9.43 13.04 0.97
C ASP A 33 9.60 12.67 2.45
N ILE A 34 9.92 11.40 2.71
CA ILE A 34 10.16 10.91 4.08
C ILE A 34 11.38 11.60 4.71
N ASP A 35 12.40 11.96 3.92
CA ASP A 35 13.60 12.60 4.45
C ASP A 35 13.28 13.97 5.06
N GLN A 36 12.34 14.73 4.49
CA GLN A 36 11.87 15.97 5.09
C GLN A 36 11.14 15.77 6.41
N ILE A 37 10.36 14.69 6.54
CA ILE A 37 9.65 14.36 7.79
C ILE A 37 10.67 13.97 8.86
N LEU A 38 11.63 13.11 8.52
CA LEU A 38 12.65 12.61 9.45
C LEU A 38 13.63 13.69 9.90
N LYS A 39 13.95 14.66 9.04
CA LYS A 39 14.85 15.79 9.38
C LYS A 39 14.15 16.90 10.19
N ASN A 40 12.83 16.85 10.33
CA ASN A 40 12.07 17.85 11.05
C ASN A 40 11.61 17.29 12.40
N ASP A 41 12.39 17.50 13.45
CA ASP A 41 12.14 17.01 14.80
C ASP A 41 10.74 17.35 15.32
N ARG A 42 10.22 18.54 14.98
CA ARG A 42 8.89 18.97 15.39
C ARG A 42 7.80 18.12 14.73
N ILE A 43 7.94 17.81 13.44
CA ILE A 43 6.98 16.97 12.72
C ILE A 43 7.13 15.52 13.16
N LEU A 44 8.36 14.98 13.18
CA LEU A 44 8.64 13.63 13.60
C LEU A 44 8.09 13.34 15.01
N LYS A 45 8.30 14.25 15.96
CA LYS A 45 7.76 14.12 17.31
C LYS A 45 6.23 13.98 17.31
N LYS A 46 5.51 14.75 16.47
CA LYS A 46 4.05 14.62 16.37
C LYS A 46 3.61 13.26 15.83
N TYR A 47 4.34 12.70 14.86
CA TYR A 47 4.09 11.35 14.37
C TYR A 47 4.31 10.31 15.47
N ILE A 48 5.44 10.39 16.19
CA ILE A 48 5.75 9.48 17.30
C ILE A 48 4.69 9.60 18.42
N ASP A 49 4.34 10.82 18.84
CA ASP A 49 3.33 11.05 19.87
C ASP A 49 1.98 10.46 19.46
N CYS A 50 1.57 10.59 18.20
CA CYS A 50 0.37 9.96 17.67
C CYS A 50 0.46 8.42 17.75
N LEU A 51 1.55 7.83 17.24
CA LEU A 51 1.75 6.37 17.24
C LEU A 51 1.72 5.78 18.65
N MET A 52 2.20 6.54 19.64
CA MET A 52 2.29 6.13 21.05
C MET A 52 1.08 6.53 21.91
N ASP A 53 -0.01 7.06 21.32
CA ASP A 53 -1.20 7.55 22.06
C ASP A 53 -0.90 8.70 23.05
N ARG A 54 0.12 9.51 22.77
CA ARG A 54 0.56 10.65 23.60
C ARG A 54 0.14 12.01 23.05
N GLY A 55 -0.54 12.05 21.91
CA GLY A 55 -0.93 13.29 21.25
C GLY A 55 -1.96 13.11 20.14
N LYS A 56 -2.42 14.23 19.59
CA LYS A 56 -3.35 14.24 18.45
C LYS A 56 -2.66 13.74 17.18
N CYS A 57 -3.35 12.91 16.41
CA CYS A 57 -2.91 12.47 15.10
C CYS A 57 -3.31 13.47 14.01
N SER A 58 -2.41 13.74 13.07
CA SER A 58 -2.80 14.27 11.76
C SER A 58 -3.49 13.16 10.95
N PRO A 59 -4.24 13.48 9.88
CA PRO A 59 -4.81 12.45 9.01
C PRO A 59 -3.78 11.45 8.49
N ASP A 60 -2.58 11.91 8.11
CA ASP A 60 -1.50 11.04 7.62
C ASP A 60 -0.92 10.14 8.73
N ALA A 61 -0.66 10.70 9.92
CA ALA A 61 -0.17 9.91 11.04
C ALA A 61 -1.21 8.91 11.54
N GLN A 62 -2.51 9.25 11.43
CA GLN A 62 -3.61 8.36 11.77
C GLN A 62 -3.68 7.15 10.84
N GLU A 63 -3.52 7.35 9.53
CA GLU A 63 -3.49 6.21 8.61
C GLU A 63 -2.25 5.36 8.84
N LEU A 64 -1.07 5.98 9.02
CA LEU A 64 0.14 5.24 9.35
C LEU A 64 -0.07 4.39 10.61
N LYS A 65 -0.62 4.97 11.68
CA LYS A 65 -0.93 4.27 12.93
C LYS A 65 -1.84 3.06 12.72
N LYS A 66 -2.82 3.17 11.82
CA LYS A 66 -3.78 2.11 11.52
C LYS A 66 -3.14 0.94 10.78
N VAL A 67 -2.25 1.21 9.83
CA VAL A 67 -1.66 0.16 8.96
C VAL A 67 -0.36 -0.42 9.51
N LEU A 68 0.41 0.36 10.27
CA LEU A 68 1.74 -0.01 10.74
C LEU A 68 1.78 -1.33 11.53
N PRO A 69 0.83 -1.64 12.44
CA PRO A 69 0.88 -2.91 13.18
C PRO A 69 0.79 -4.14 12.28
N GLU A 70 -0.10 -4.10 11.28
CA GLU A 70 -0.22 -5.21 10.32
C GLU A 70 1.00 -5.27 9.41
N ALA A 71 1.43 -4.13 8.86
CA ALA A 71 2.60 -4.06 8.00
C ALA A 71 3.87 -4.59 8.67
N MET A 72 4.04 -4.39 9.98
CA MET A 72 5.15 -4.96 10.72
C MET A 72 5.00 -6.48 10.95
N GLN A 73 3.79 -6.96 11.24
CA GLN A 73 3.52 -8.39 11.47
C GLN A 73 3.63 -9.22 10.19
N THR A 74 3.29 -8.63 9.04
CA THR A 74 3.25 -9.31 7.75
C THR A 74 4.44 -8.95 6.85
N GLU A 75 5.47 -8.32 7.41
CA GLU A 75 6.67 -7.90 6.67
C GLU A 75 6.33 -7.11 5.39
N CYS A 76 5.39 -6.16 5.53
CA CYS A 76 4.93 -5.27 4.47
C CYS A 76 4.27 -6.02 3.30
N ALA A 77 3.53 -7.11 3.56
CA ALA A 77 2.90 -7.94 2.53
C ALA A 77 2.03 -7.16 1.53
N LYS A 78 1.39 -6.08 1.98
CA LYS A 78 0.50 -5.21 1.18
C LYS A 78 1.15 -3.88 0.77
N CYS A 79 2.42 -3.68 1.07
CA CYS A 79 3.12 -2.45 0.71
C CYS A 79 3.40 -2.41 -0.78
N THR A 80 3.27 -1.21 -1.36
CA THR A 80 3.70 -0.95 -2.73
C THR A 80 5.23 -0.97 -2.81
N ASP A 81 5.78 -1.10 -4.02
CA ASP A 81 7.24 -1.07 -4.19
C ASP A 81 7.86 0.25 -3.72
N ALA A 82 7.14 1.36 -3.88
CA ALA A 82 7.55 2.66 -3.33
C ALA A 82 7.59 2.62 -1.80
N GLN A 83 6.53 2.11 -1.15
CA GLN A 83 6.46 2.00 0.30
C GLN A 83 7.54 1.08 0.89
N LYS A 84 7.89 -0.02 0.21
CA LYS A 84 8.99 -0.90 0.62
C LYS A 84 10.34 -0.18 0.57
N ARG A 85 10.62 0.55 -0.51
CA ARG A 85 11.85 1.36 -0.65
C ARG A 85 11.93 2.45 0.42
N LEU A 86 10.80 3.05 0.75
CA LEU A 86 10.67 4.09 1.77
C LEU A 86 10.85 3.56 3.19
N ALA A 87 10.33 2.36 3.49
CA ALA A 87 10.48 1.71 4.80
C ALA A 87 11.92 1.23 5.06
N GLY A 88 12.62 0.80 4.01
CA GLY A 88 13.98 0.29 4.07
C GLY A 88 14.98 1.18 3.33
N LYS A 89 15.31 2.34 3.89
CA LYS A 89 16.56 3.04 3.52
C LYS A 89 17.74 2.23 4.11
N ASN A 90 18.09 1.13 3.47
CA ASN A 90 19.16 0.16 3.80
C ASN A 90 18.88 -0.79 4.98
N TYR A 91 18.16 -1.89 4.73
CA TYR A 91 18.41 -3.16 5.42
C TYR A 91 18.80 -4.21 4.38
#